data_AF-A0A819LZ32-F1
#
_entry.id   AF-A0A819LZ32-F1
#
_cell.length_a   1.000
_cell.length_b   1.000
_cell.length_c   1.000
_cell.angle_alpha   90.00
_cell.angle_beta   90.00
_cell.angle_gamma   90.00
#
_symmetry.space_group_name_H-M   'P 1'
#
loop_
_entity.id
_entity.type
_entity.pdbx_description
1 polymer ?
#
loop_
_entity_poly.entity_id
_entity_poly.type
_entity_poly.pdbx_seq_one_letter_code
_entity_poly.pdbx_strand_id
1 'polypeptide(L)'
;MMSHSILLLSITVLLCVTNTHGNQRDSGLGRMLKSIDKTCTNIHSLLTYQRKIVNITITKEAPVRIKVDMELTTPQSPTSKQHFSVEGMICHNGFDRNAAQAACRSQKKKLQMFSTNYEWEASSTDLHDKCYFEYNSDPFVVPCEFILDNFSCTSDATSLNDCTYTPLFQHQCTNDMHVGIGCA
;
A
#
# COMPACT_ATOMS: atom_id res chain seq x y z
N MET A 1 -12.01 -3.67 -18.27
CA MET A 1 -10.62 -4.13 -18.52
C MET A 1 -9.95 -4.19 -17.17
N MET A 2 -9.60 -5.39 -16.70
CA MET A 2 -9.08 -5.60 -15.34
C MET A 2 -7.68 -5.00 -15.20
N SER A 3 -7.48 -4.17 -14.16
CA SER A 3 -6.22 -3.49 -13.87
C SER A 3 -5.12 -4.51 -13.53
N HIS A 4 -3.92 -4.30 -14.09
CA HIS A 4 -2.75 -5.16 -13.86
C HIS A 4 -2.33 -5.23 -12.38
N SER A 5 -2.76 -4.29 -11.53
CA SER A 5 -2.48 -4.28 -10.08
C SER A 5 -3.20 -5.42 -9.32
N ILE A 6 -4.37 -5.86 -9.81
CA ILE A 6 -5.04 -7.08 -9.28
C ILE A 6 -4.23 -8.33 -9.65
N LEU A 7 -3.44 -8.27 -10.74
CA LEU A 7 -2.69 -9.41 -11.25
C LEU A 7 -1.46 -9.73 -10.40
N LEU A 8 -0.79 -8.78 -9.74
CA LEU A 8 0.39 -9.05 -8.90
C LEU A 8 0.03 -9.60 -7.51
N LEU A 9 -1.05 -9.09 -6.90
CA LEU A 9 -1.72 -9.78 -5.78
C LEU A 9 -2.25 -11.14 -6.24
N SER A 10 -2.79 -11.25 -7.46
CA SER A 10 -3.21 -12.54 -8.01
C SER A 10 -2.07 -13.48 -8.31
N ILE A 11 -0.87 -13.06 -8.71
CA ILE A 11 0.26 -13.96 -9.02
C ILE A 11 0.81 -14.56 -7.73
N THR A 12 0.88 -13.75 -6.66
CA THR A 12 1.25 -14.25 -5.34
C THR A 12 0.15 -15.18 -4.79
N VAL A 13 -1.12 -14.84 -4.98
CA VAL A 13 -2.28 -15.72 -4.67
C VAL A 13 -2.33 -16.97 -5.57
N LEU A 14 -1.91 -16.91 -6.84
CA LEU A 14 -1.92 -18.02 -7.80
C LEU A 14 -0.78 -19.01 -7.49
N LEU A 15 0.36 -18.50 -7.03
CA LEU A 15 1.43 -19.29 -6.44
C LEU A 15 0.99 -19.99 -5.14
N CYS A 16 0.03 -19.41 -4.41
CA CYS A 16 -0.60 -20.04 -3.24
C CYS A 16 -1.66 -21.10 -3.63
N VAL A 17 -2.50 -20.84 -4.63
CA VAL A 17 -3.61 -21.72 -5.05
C VAL A 17 -3.12 -22.99 -5.77
N THR A 18 -1.98 -22.94 -6.46
CA THR A 18 -1.44 -24.11 -7.19
C THR A 18 -0.67 -25.10 -6.33
N ASN A 19 -0.33 -24.75 -5.08
CA ASN A 19 0.56 -25.56 -4.23
C ASN A 19 -0.17 -26.42 -3.18
N THR A 20 -1.47 -26.21 -2.95
CA THR A 20 -2.26 -26.97 -1.95
C THR A 20 -2.60 -28.41 -2.38
N HIS A 21 -2.20 -28.84 -3.59
CA HIS A 21 -2.43 -30.19 -4.10
C HIS A 21 -1.14 -31.00 -4.40
N GLY A 22 0.05 -30.52 -4.01
CA GLY A 22 1.32 -31.21 -4.25
C GLY A 22 1.78 -32.09 -3.09
N ASN A 23 1.61 -33.41 -3.22
CA ASN A 23 2.04 -34.43 -2.26
C ASN A 23 3.55 -34.33 -1.93
N GLN A 24 3.88 -34.25 -0.64
CA GLN A 24 5.23 -33.98 -0.12
C GLN A 24 6.25 -35.08 -0.47
N ARG A 25 7.40 -34.69 -1.02
CA ARG A 25 8.67 -35.44 -0.88
C ARG A 25 9.83 -34.52 -0.55
N ASP A 26 10.53 -34.87 0.53
CA ASP A 26 11.64 -34.15 1.14
C ASP A 26 12.83 -33.95 0.18
N SER A 27 13.06 -32.69 -0.17
CA SER A 27 14.29 -32.16 -0.74
C SER A 27 14.40 -30.70 -0.27
N GLY A 28 15.56 -30.02 -0.42
CA GLY A 28 15.76 -28.63 0.03
C GLY A 28 14.69 -27.62 -0.41
N LEU A 29 13.91 -27.96 -1.44
CA LEU A 29 12.68 -27.31 -1.89
C LEU A 29 11.59 -27.20 -0.81
N GLY A 30 11.49 -28.17 0.11
CA GLY A 30 10.49 -28.22 1.19
C GLY A 30 10.63 -27.12 2.24
N ARG A 31 11.83 -26.55 2.44
CA ARG A 31 12.03 -25.38 3.32
C ARG A 31 11.58 -24.09 2.66
N MET A 32 11.84 -23.93 1.37
CA MET A 32 11.32 -22.80 0.58
C MET A 32 9.79 -22.85 0.49
N LEU A 33 9.23 -24.04 0.25
CA LEU A 33 7.78 -24.25 0.17
C LEU A 33 7.06 -24.00 1.50
N LYS A 34 7.64 -24.38 2.66
CA LYS A 34 7.09 -24.03 3.99
C LYS A 34 7.10 -22.52 4.26
N SER A 35 8.13 -21.80 3.78
CA SER A 35 8.17 -20.35 3.87
C SER A 35 7.08 -19.71 3.00
N ILE A 36 6.87 -20.24 1.79
CA ILE A 36 5.82 -19.81 0.87
C ILE A 36 4.43 -20.11 1.46
N ASP A 37 4.21 -21.27 2.07
CA ASP A 37 2.94 -21.71 2.66
C ASP A 37 2.50 -20.83 3.87
N LYS A 38 3.47 -20.46 4.72
CA LYS A 38 3.23 -19.51 5.82
C LYS A 38 2.93 -18.10 5.30
N THR A 39 3.67 -17.65 4.28
CA THR A 39 3.41 -16.38 3.58
C THR A 39 2.04 -16.38 2.91
N CYS A 40 1.62 -17.49 2.31
CA CYS A 40 0.33 -17.67 1.65
C CYS A 40 -0.86 -17.67 2.61
N THR A 41 -0.75 -18.34 3.76
CA THR A 41 -1.79 -18.32 4.79
C THR A 41 -1.98 -16.91 5.36
N ASN A 42 -0.87 -16.18 5.54
CA ASN A 42 -0.92 -14.78 5.95
C ASN A 42 -1.53 -13.88 4.86
N ILE A 43 -1.25 -14.12 3.57
CA ILE A 43 -1.88 -13.36 2.48
C ILE A 43 -3.38 -13.65 2.36
N HIS A 44 -3.82 -14.89 2.58
CA HIS A 44 -5.25 -15.19 2.58
C HIS A 44 -5.98 -14.49 3.75
N SER A 45 -5.33 -14.39 4.91
CA SER A 45 -5.84 -13.61 6.05
C SER A 45 -6.00 -12.12 5.72
N LEU A 46 -5.10 -11.55 4.91
CA LEU A 46 -5.14 -10.15 4.46
C LEU A 46 -6.31 -9.84 3.51
N LEU A 47 -6.81 -10.86 2.79
CA LEU A 47 -7.92 -10.70 1.85
C LEU A 47 -9.28 -11.01 2.47
N THR A 48 -9.31 -11.81 3.54
CA THR A 48 -10.55 -12.33 4.14
C THR A 48 -11.00 -11.53 5.36
N TYR A 49 -10.08 -10.85 6.06
CA TYR A 49 -10.37 -10.17 7.32
C TYR A 49 -10.60 -8.67 7.19
N GLN A 50 -11.36 -8.13 8.14
CA GLN A 50 -11.61 -6.70 8.23
C GLN A 50 -10.29 -5.97 8.50
N ARG A 51 -9.92 -5.10 7.57
CA ARG A 51 -8.74 -4.25 7.64
C ARG A 51 -9.16 -2.86 8.08
N LYS A 52 -8.41 -2.28 9.02
CA LYS A 52 -8.54 -0.88 9.40
C LYS A 52 -7.22 -0.18 9.13
N ILE A 53 -7.27 0.89 8.35
CA ILE A 53 -6.14 1.82 8.26
C ILE A 53 -6.07 2.56 9.58
N VAL A 54 -4.90 2.47 10.22
CA VAL A 54 -4.62 3.11 11.51
C VAL A 54 -3.92 4.43 11.29
N ASN A 55 -3.01 4.48 10.32
CA ASN A 55 -2.21 5.66 10.06
C ASN A 55 -1.73 5.70 8.60
N ILE A 56 -1.64 6.91 8.05
CA ILE A 56 -1.05 7.22 6.74
C ILE A 56 0.08 8.24 6.97
N THR A 57 1.31 7.82 6.68
CA THR A 57 2.51 8.63 6.84
C THR A 57 3.08 9.01 5.49
N ILE A 58 3.46 10.28 5.29
CA ILE A 58 4.18 10.70 4.08
C ILE A 58 5.65 10.28 4.20
N THR A 59 6.14 9.50 3.25
CA THR A 59 7.54 9.05 3.19
C THR A 59 8.36 9.77 2.12
N LYS A 60 7.69 10.31 1.08
CA LYS A 60 8.30 11.16 0.04
C LYS A 60 7.28 12.19 -0.42
N GLU A 61 7.72 13.42 -0.69
CA GLU A 61 6.82 14.51 -1.10
C GLU A 61 6.58 14.57 -2.63
N ALA A 62 7.52 14.10 -3.46
CA ALA A 62 7.42 14.18 -4.92
C ALA A 62 8.13 13.00 -5.65
N PRO A 63 7.41 12.09 -6.34
CA PRO A 63 5.96 11.89 -6.21
C PRO A 63 5.61 11.54 -4.76
N VAL A 64 4.37 11.81 -4.34
CA VAL A 64 3.93 11.53 -2.97
C VAL A 64 3.95 10.02 -2.76
N ARG A 65 4.83 9.58 -1.86
CA ARG A 65 4.85 8.22 -1.33
C ARG A 65 4.34 8.22 0.09
N ILE A 66 3.59 7.20 0.42
CA ILE A 66 3.01 7.00 1.73
C ILE A 66 3.32 5.62 2.27
N LYS A 67 3.39 5.53 3.60
CA LYS A 67 3.31 4.28 4.36
C LYS A 67 1.94 4.22 5.03
N VAL A 68 1.20 3.15 4.78
CA VAL A 68 -0.11 2.88 5.36
C VAL A 68 0.03 1.78 6.40
N ASP A 69 -0.15 2.15 7.67
CA ASP A 69 -0.18 1.19 8.78
C ASP A 69 -1.60 0.66 8.97
N MET A 70 -1.73 -0.65 9.10
CA MET A 70 -3.00 -1.35 9.17
C MET A 70 -3.08 -2.31 10.35
N GLU A 71 -4.30 -2.48 10.85
CA GLU A 71 -4.69 -3.48 11.82
C GLU A 71 -5.62 -4.52 11.19
N LEU A 72 -5.33 -5.80 11.42
CA LEU A 72 -6.24 -6.92 11.15
C LEU A 72 -6.89 -7.37 12.45
N THR A 73 -8.21 -7.51 12.41
CA THR A 73 -8.95 -8.20 13.46
C THR A 73 -9.39 -9.57 12.93
N THR A 74 -8.92 -10.63 13.56
CA THR A 74 -9.36 -11.98 13.20
C THR A 74 -10.70 -12.29 13.88
N PRO A 75 -11.69 -12.89 13.18
CA PRO A 75 -12.96 -13.32 13.78
C PRO A 75 -12.76 -14.30 14.93
N GLN A 76 -11.71 -15.13 14.85
CA GLN A 76 -11.39 -16.15 15.85
C GLN A 76 -10.70 -15.58 17.10
N SER A 77 -10.10 -14.40 17.01
CA SER A 77 -9.48 -13.71 18.15
C SER A 77 -9.64 -12.19 18.01
N PRO A 78 -10.80 -11.63 18.41
CA PRO A 78 -11.10 -10.21 18.28
C PRO A 78 -10.16 -9.31 19.08
N THR A 79 -9.51 -9.86 20.10
CA THR A 79 -8.55 -9.15 20.96
C THR A 79 -7.12 -9.21 20.42
N SER A 80 -6.81 -10.15 19.52
CA SER A 80 -5.49 -10.25 18.89
C SER A 80 -5.46 -9.42 17.61
N LYS A 81 -4.85 -8.24 17.70
CA LYS A 81 -4.58 -7.39 16.54
C LYS A 81 -3.24 -7.74 15.92
N GLN A 82 -3.24 -7.97 14.62
CA GLN A 82 -2.00 -8.05 13.85
C GLN A 82 -1.76 -6.72 13.14
N HIS A 83 -0.51 -6.26 13.20
CA HIS A 83 -0.08 -5.01 12.58
C HIS A 83 0.78 -5.31 11.36
N PHE A 84 0.52 -4.59 10.28
CA PHE A 84 1.32 -4.64 9.07
C PHE A 84 1.28 -3.28 8.39
N SER A 85 2.26 -3.02 7.53
CA SER A 85 2.31 -1.77 6.80
C SER A 85 2.63 -2.01 5.33
N VAL A 86 2.17 -1.11 4.48
CA VAL A 86 2.53 -1.11 3.07
C VAL A 86 2.84 0.29 2.60
N GLU A 87 3.90 0.42 1.81
CA GLU A 87 4.22 1.65 1.11
C GLU A 87 3.66 1.65 -0.31
N GLY A 88 3.34 2.84 -0.79
CA GLY A 88 2.87 3.03 -2.15
C GLY A 88 2.66 4.51 -2.46
N MET A 89 2.04 4.76 -3.60
CA MET A 89 1.75 6.10 -4.11
C MET A 89 0.27 6.45 -3.96
N ILE A 90 0.00 7.76 -3.97
CA ILE A 90 -1.35 8.30 -4.03
C ILE A 90 -1.67 8.71 -5.46
N CYS A 91 -2.86 8.35 -5.92
CA CYS A 91 -3.40 8.82 -7.18
C CYS A 91 -3.98 10.24 -7.06
N HIS A 92 -3.88 11.02 -8.14
CA HIS A 92 -4.35 12.40 -8.12
C HIS A 92 -5.86 12.61 -8.04
N ASN A 93 -6.70 11.59 -8.33
CA ASN A 93 -8.15 11.79 -8.30
C ASN A 93 -8.61 12.18 -6.88
N GLY A 94 -9.27 13.33 -6.77
CA GLY A 94 -9.73 13.87 -5.49
C GLY A 94 -8.62 14.37 -4.55
N PHE A 95 -7.35 14.07 -4.83
CA PHE A 95 -6.23 14.60 -4.06
C PHE A 95 -6.02 16.07 -4.40
N ASP A 96 -6.73 16.94 -3.67
CA ASP A 96 -6.79 18.38 -3.89
C ASP A 96 -5.85 19.16 -2.94
N ARG A 97 -6.01 20.49 -2.93
CA ARG A 97 -5.22 21.36 -2.04
C ARG A 97 -5.48 21.08 -0.56
N ASN A 98 -6.69 20.66 -0.16
CA ASN A 98 -6.97 20.31 1.23
C ASN A 98 -6.24 19.03 1.62
N ALA A 99 -6.24 18.02 0.74
CA ALA A 99 -5.45 16.80 0.93
C ALA A 99 -3.95 17.09 1.02
N ALA A 100 -3.42 17.93 0.13
CA ALA A 100 -2.02 18.34 0.17
C ALA A 100 -1.67 19.13 1.46
N GLN A 101 -2.58 19.99 1.94
CA GLN A 101 -2.40 20.68 3.21
C GLN A 101 -2.43 19.71 4.40
N ALA A 102 -3.36 18.76 4.43
CA ALA A 102 -3.43 17.73 5.46
C ALA A 102 -2.14 16.88 5.49
N ALA A 103 -1.61 16.52 4.32
CA ALA A 103 -0.33 15.81 4.17
C ALA A 103 0.86 16.61 4.72
N CYS A 104 0.94 17.93 4.48
CA CYS A 104 2.00 18.75 5.08
C CYS A 104 1.80 18.99 6.58
N ARG A 105 0.55 19.16 7.03
CA ARG A 105 0.20 19.35 8.45
C ARG A 105 0.58 18.14 9.30
N SER A 106 0.43 16.91 8.77
CA SER A 106 0.86 15.70 9.49
C SER A 106 2.37 15.67 9.74
N GLN A 107 3.15 16.35 8.91
CA GLN A 107 4.59 16.57 9.10
C GLN A 107 4.93 17.83 9.91
N LYS A 108 3.92 18.53 10.44
CA LYS A 108 4.05 19.84 11.12
C LYS A 108 4.64 20.95 10.25
N LYS A 109 4.39 20.88 8.93
CA LYS A 109 4.86 21.85 7.93
C LYS A 109 3.68 22.52 7.23
N LYS A 110 3.96 23.57 6.44
CA LYS A 110 2.96 24.21 5.57
C LYS A 110 3.15 23.78 4.13
N LEU A 111 2.05 23.76 3.38
CA LEU A 111 2.08 23.49 1.95
C LEU A 111 2.69 24.68 1.21
N GLN A 112 3.80 24.44 0.50
CA GLN A 112 4.46 25.43 -0.37
C GLN A 112 4.17 25.14 -1.84
N MET A 113 4.15 23.86 -2.22
CA MET A 113 3.96 23.42 -3.60
C MET A 113 2.94 22.28 -3.66
N PHE A 114 2.12 22.26 -4.70
CA PHE A 114 1.18 21.19 -4.99
C PHE A 114 1.02 21.04 -6.51
N SER A 115 1.15 19.81 -7.02
CA SER A 115 0.92 19.43 -8.42
C SER A 115 0.14 18.12 -8.47
N THR A 116 -0.89 18.06 -9.33
CA THR A 116 -1.67 16.84 -9.61
C THR A 116 -1.19 16.06 -10.83
N ASN A 117 -0.26 16.64 -11.59
CA ASN A 117 0.27 16.07 -12.82
C ASN A 117 1.79 16.02 -12.68
N TYR A 118 2.26 15.38 -11.62
CA TYR A 118 3.70 15.24 -11.39
C TYR A 118 4.23 14.21 -12.38
N GLU A 119 4.96 14.65 -13.40
CA GLU A 119 5.57 13.74 -14.36
C GLU A 119 6.61 12.87 -13.64
N TRP A 120 6.33 11.56 -13.60
CA TRP A 120 7.23 10.57 -13.06
C TRP A 120 7.16 9.31 -13.92
N GLU A 121 8.30 8.93 -14.49
CA GLU A 121 8.46 7.63 -15.12
C GLU A 121 9.19 6.74 -14.13
N ALA A 122 8.56 5.62 -13.75
CA ALA A 122 9.22 4.59 -12.96
C ALA A 122 10.44 4.09 -13.75
N SER A 123 11.64 4.26 -13.18
CA SER A 123 12.84 3.69 -13.80
C SER A 123 12.80 2.19 -13.56
N SER A 124 12.59 1.41 -14.64
CA SER A 124 12.55 -0.07 -14.58
C SER A 124 13.87 -0.70 -14.11
N THR A 125 14.93 0.11 -13.98
CA THR A 125 16.28 -0.30 -13.59
C THR A 125 16.74 0.28 -12.25
N ASP A 126 16.05 1.27 -11.68
CA ASP A 126 16.49 1.90 -10.43
C ASP A 126 15.89 1.23 -9.19
N LEU A 127 16.79 0.76 -8.34
CA LEU A 127 16.50 0.25 -7.01
C LEU A 127 15.91 1.34 -6.06
N HIS A 128 15.78 2.59 -6.51
CA HIS A 128 15.22 3.73 -5.77
C HIS A 128 13.69 3.81 -5.80
N ASP A 129 13.04 3.02 -6.66
CA ASP A 129 11.57 2.99 -6.82
C ASP A 129 10.94 1.75 -6.16
N LYS A 130 11.53 1.36 -5.02
CA LYS A 130 11.05 0.29 -4.17
C LYS A 130 10.11 0.84 -3.10
N CYS A 131 9.04 0.10 -2.86
CA CYS A 131 8.17 0.26 -1.72
C CYS A 131 8.35 -0.97 -0.83
N TYR A 132 7.96 -0.83 0.43
CA TYR A 132 8.09 -1.88 1.42
C TYR A 132 6.71 -2.36 1.87
N PHE A 133 6.58 -3.68 1.97
CA PHE A 133 5.50 -4.32 2.72
C PHE A 133 6.12 -4.91 3.98
N GLU A 134 5.65 -4.52 5.16
CA GLU A 134 6.16 -5.03 6.44
C GLU A 134 5.09 -5.82 7.16
N TYR A 135 5.40 -7.04 7.56
CA TYR A 135 4.54 -7.87 8.41
C TYR A 135 5.37 -8.38 9.58
N ASN A 136 4.92 -8.14 10.82
CA ASN A 136 5.67 -8.50 12.04
C ASN A 136 7.15 -8.04 12.02
N SER A 137 7.40 -6.81 11.54
CA SER A 137 8.73 -6.20 11.45
C SER A 137 9.70 -6.79 10.41
N ASP A 138 9.23 -7.70 9.55
CA ASP A 138 10.02 -8.19 8.42
C ASP A 138 9.64 -7.42 7.13
N PRO A 139 10.55 -6.59 6.57
CA PRO A 139 10.28 -5.83 5.35
C PRO A 139 10.50 -6.68 4.09
N PHE A 140 9.54 -6.63 3.18
CA PHE A 140 9.59 -7.18 1.84
C PHE A 140 9.63 -6.06 0.81
N VAL A 141 10.52 -6.17 -0.16
CA VAL A 141 10.58 -5.23 -1.28
C VAL A 141 9.46 -5.54 -2.26
N VAL A 142 8.64 -4.54 -2.58
CA VAL A 142 7.56 -4.61 -3.56
C VAL A 142 7.68 -3.47 -4.58
N PRO A 143 7.15 -3.63 -5.80
CA PRO A 143 7.00 -2.51 -6.72
C PRO A 143 6.21 -1.37 -6.05
N CYS A 144 6.66 -0.12 -6.22
CA CYS A 144 5.84 1.01 -5.82
C CYS A 144 4.67 1.19 -6.79
N GLU A 145 3.46 0.84 -6.35
CA GLU A 145 2.22 1.05 -7.08
C GLU A 145 1.33 2.10 -6.39
N PHE A 146 0.27 2.53 -7.08
CA PHE A 146 -0.79 3.31 -6.43
C PHE A 146 -1.56 2.42 -5.46
N ILE A 147 -1.75 2.91 -4.22
CA ILE A 147 -2.44 2.15 -3.18
C ILE A 147 -3.66 2.87 -2.61
N LEU A 148 -3.74 4.20 -2.77
CA LEU A 148 -4.90 5.02 -2.38
C LEU A 148 -5.33 5.94 -3.52
N ASP A 149 -6.63 6.19 -3.61
CA ASP A 149 -7.29 6.95 -4.67
C ASP A 149 -8.55 7.65 -4.12
N ASN A 150 -9.09 8.60 -4.89
CA ASN A 150 -10.32 9.35 -4.60
C ASN A 150 -10.37 9.99 -3.20
N PHE A 151 -9.33 10.74 -2.86
CA PHE A 151 -9.32 11.49 -1.60
C PHE A 151 -10.44 12.53 -1.55
N SER A 152 -11.00 12.72 -0.36
CA SER A 152 -11.87 13.86 -0.06
C SER A 152 -11.58 14.33 1.35
N CYS A 153 -10.96 15.51 1.45
CA CYS A 153 -10.49 16.10 2.69
C CYS A 153 -11.23 17.41 2.95
N THR A 154 -11.64 17.63 4.21
CA THR A 154 -12.10 18.93 4.66
C THR A 154 -10.92 19.89 4.84
N SER A 155 -11.18 21.19 4.90
CA SER A 155 -10.13 22.22 5.03
C SER A 155 -9.42 22.20 6.40
N ASP A 156 -10.03 21.60 7.41
CA ASP A 156 -9.52 21.43 8.77
C ASP A 156 -8.81 20.08 9.01
N ALA A 157 -8.82 19.18 8.03
CA ALA A 157 -8.08 17.91 8.10
C ALA A 157 -6.60 18.16 8.48
N THR A 158 -6.15 17.48 9.53
CA THR A 158 -4.79 17.62 10.09
C THR A 158 -3.83 16.57 9.55
N SER A 159 -4.37 15.47 9.03
CA SER A 159 -3.65 14.40 8.36
C SER A 159 -4.51 13.73 7.28
N LEU A 160 -3.89 12.91 6.44
CA LEU A 160 -4.63 12.11 5.46
C LEU A 160 -5.56 11.06 6.10
N ASN A 161 -5.38 10.75 7.39
CA ASN A 161 -6.30 9.88 8.13
C ASN A 161 -7.67 10.51 8.37
N ASP A 162 -7.76 11.84 8.32
CA ASP A 162 -9.00 12.59 8.53
C ASP A 162 -9.86 12.66 7.25
N CYS A 163 -9.31 12.20 6.13
CA CYS A 163 -9.94 12.23 4.83
C CYS A 163 -10.68 10.91 4.54
N THR A 164 -11.63 10.96 3.61
CA THR A 164 -12.16 9.75 2.99
C THR A 164 -11.37 9.42 1.73
N TYR A 165 -11.33 8.14 1.36
CA TYR A 165 -10.63 7.60 0.21
C TYR A 165 -11.24 6.24 -0.17
N THR A 166 -10.97 5.75 -1.38
CA THR A 166 -11.39 4.39 -1.76
C THR A 166 -10.62 3.32 -0.98
N PRO A 167 -11.16 2.10 -0.85
CA PRO A 167 -10.44 1.01 -0.21
C PRO A 167 -9.05 0.79 -0.82
N LEU A 168 -8.10 0.40 0.02
CA LEU A 168 -6.71 0.18 -0.36
C LEU A 168 -6.58 -0.73 -1.60
N PHE A 169 -5.70 -0.36 -2.53
CA PHE A 169 -5.47 -1.00 -3.83
C PHE A 169 -6.64 -0.94 -4.82
N GLN A 170 -7.75 -0.25 -4.49
CA GLN A 170 -8.83 0.03 -5.44
C GLN A 170 -8.63 1.41 -6.06
N HIS A 171 -7.93 1.42 -7.19
CA HIS A 171 -7.66 2.60 -8.00
C HIS A 171 -7.83 2.29 -9.49
N GLN A 172 -8.03 3.32 -10.31
CA GLN A 172 -8.07 3.22 -11.77
C GLN A 172 -6.93 4.00 -12.46
N CYS A 173 -5.88 4.25 -11.70
CA CYS A 173 -4.83 5.19 -12.05
C CYS A 173 -3.76 4.63 -12.97
N THR A 174 -3.28 5.50 -13.86
CA THR A 174 -2.19 5.26 -14.81
C THR A 174 -0.92 6.00 -14.38
N ASN A 175 0.22 5.69 -15.00
CA ASN A 175 1.55 6.23 -14.62
C ASN A 175 1.71 7.75 -14.79
N ASP A 176 0.71 8.46 -15.29
CA ASP A 176 0.68 9.93 -15.41
C ASP A 176 -0.15 10.60 -14.29
N MET A 177 -0.71 9.79 -13.38
CA MET A 177 -1.63 10.25 -12.33
C MET A 177 -0.95 10.46 -10.97
N HIS A 178 0.33 10.83 -10.97
CA HIS A 178 1.08 11.08 -9.74
C HIS A 178 0.84 12.48 -9.18
N VAL A 179 0.78 12.55 -7.86
CA VAL A 179 0.77 13.81 -7.12
C VAL A 179 2.16 14.16 -6.61
N GLY A 180 2.43 15.47 -6.55
CA GLY A 180 3.61 16.03 -5.89
C GLY A 180 3.20 17.11 -4.91
N ILE A 181 3.80 17.11 -3.73
CA ILE A 181 3.70 18.20 -2.76
C ILE A 181 5.10 18.72 -2.44
N GLY A 182 5.16 19.91 -1.86
CA GLY A 182 6.36 20.44 -1.22
C GLY A 182 5.97 21.09 0.09
N CYS A 183 6.52 20.61 1.19
CA CYS A 183 6.20 21.07 2.53
C CYS A 183 7.40 21.79 3.16
N ALA A 184 7.18 22.99 3.71
CA ALA A 184 8.18 23.77 4.46
C ALA A 184 7.56 24.54 5.62
#